data_AF-N6TT89-F1
#
_entry.id   AF-N6TT89-F1
#
_cell.length_a   1.000
_cell.length_b   1.000
_cell.length_c   1.000
_cell.angle_alpha   90.00
_cell.angle_beta   90.00
_cell.angle_gamma   90.00
#
_symmetry.space_group_name_H-M   'P 1'
#
loop_
_entity.id
_entity.type
_entity.pdbx_description
1 polymer ?
#
loop_
_entity_poly.entity_id
_entity_poly.type
_entity_poly.pdbx_seq_one_letter_code
_entity_poly.pdbx_strand_id
1 'polypeptide(L)'
;MTAWTLDELRRLDLKYAEEGVHVHQRPFRAAMELLGSNFVMGVGENPDVKRIMDAYTAMMPEVTTSWPGAGIGFAASVDQVRKLTFPVVFGERLLQPWELSGFSSAEEWRNWCRQDRTIAGEMALAVADLHDLTMGLNEVEHGAPAAITLWRMARSNIEDVANTMPTTFSHDSVIQPICMVAELSMKAALVWDGVDPQSFRRGKDGHNLSLLALRMAGTRPHRDDARVQAVVAALPPYVESRYKPAGLKRLQVVKLALGVQFIAASSLRRIASADLALQMENDDWPGPRQTFVL
;
A
#
# COMPACT_ATOMS: atom_id res chain seq x y z
N MET A 1 20.20 9.83 -31.29
CA MET A 1 19.64 8.50 -30.95
C MET A 1 20.76 7.68 -30.32
N THR A 2 20.72 7.47 -29.00
CA THR A 2 21.57 6.49 -28.35
C THR A 2 21.01 5.11 -28.69
N ALA A 3 21.70 4.37 -29.55
CA ALA A 3 21.29 3.03 -29.94
C ALA A 3 21.62 2.08 -28.79
N TRP A 4 20.67 1.90 -27.87
CA TRP A 4 20.75 0.85 -26.87
C TRP A 4 20.38 -0.50 -27.48
N THR A 5 20.92 -1.57 -26.89
CA THR A 5 20.77 -2.95 -27.33
C THR A 5 20.14 -3.81 -26.22
N LEU A 6 19.63 -4.98 -26.59
CA LEU A 6 19.07 -5.92 -25.61
C LEU A 6 20.14 -6.44 -24.64
N ASP A 7 21.38 -6.59 -25.09
CA ASP A 7 22.49 -7.04 -24.23
C ASP A 7 22.88 -5.96 -23.22
N GLU A 8 22.79 -4.67 -23.58
CA GLU A 8 22.94 -3.58 -22.62
C GLU A 8 21.83 -3.58 -21.57
N LEU A 9 20.57 -3.83 -21.97
CA LEU A 9 19.46 -3.95 -21.00
C LEU A 9 19.67 -5.14 -20.04
N ARG A 10 20.15 -6.29 -20.54
CA ARG A 10 20.50 -7.45 -19.70
C ARG A 10 21.63 -7.13 -18.72
N ARG A 11 22.67 -6.42 -19.19
CA ARG A 11 23.78 -5.98 -18.34
C ARG A 11 23.32 -5.01 -17.25
N LEU A 12 22.44 -4.08 -17.60
CA LEU A 12 21.85 -3.15 -16.63
C LEU A 12 20.95 -3.87 -15.64
N ASP A 13 20.11 -4.82 -16.09
CA ASP A 13 19.29 -5.62 -15.18
C ASP A 13 20.13 -6.41 -14.16
N LEU A 14 21.22 -7.04 -14.60
CA LEU A 14 22.16 -7.71 -13.70
C LEU A 14 22.78 -6.74 -12.69
N LYS A 15 23.31 -5.60 -13.17
CA LYS A 15 23.84 -4.53 -12.30
C LYS A 15 22.81 -4.12 -11.23
N TYR A 16 21.57 -3.86 -11.64
CA TYR A 16 20.50 -3.46 -10.73
C TYR A 16 20.11 -4.57 -9.75
N ALA A 17 20.16 -5.84 -10.17
CA ALA A 17 19.94 -6.97 -9.28
C ALA A 17 21.04 -7.06 -8.20
N GLU A 18 22.30 -6.89 -8.59
CA GLU A 18 23.45 -6.87 -7.68
C GLU A 18 23.40 -5.70 -6.69
N GLU A 19 22.91 -4.54 -7.14
CA GLU A 19 22.68 -3.35 -6.31
C GLU A 19 21.42 -3.45 -5.41
N GLY A 20 20.65 -4.53 -5.51
CA GLY A 20 19.43 -4.74 -4.72
C GLY A 20 18.24 -3.88 -5.17
N VAL A 21 18.26 -3.36 -6.39
CA VAL A 21 17.13 -2.61 -6.96
C VAL A 21 15.96 -3.56 -7.20
N HIS A 22 14.80 -3.18 -6.66
CA HIS A 22 13.56 -3.94 -6.83
C HIS A 22 13.20 -4.08 -8.31
N VAL A 23 12.75 -5.28 -8.69
CA VAL A 23 12.39 -5.67 -10.07
C VAL A 23 11.51 -4.63 -10.76
N HIS A 24 10.47 -4.12 -10.07
CA HIS A 24 9.57 -3.13 -10.64
C HIS A 24 10.27 -1.81 -11.03
N GLN A 25 11.36 -1.42 -10.37
CA GLN A 25 12.03 -0.13 -10.62
C GLN A 25 13.03 -0.17 -11.78
N ARG A 26 13.50 -1.37 -12.15
CA ARG A 26 14.60 -1.56 -13.10
C ARG A 26 14.31 -1.00 -14.49
N PRO A 27 13.10 -1.15 -15.07
CA PRO A 27 12.78 -0.56 -16.37
C PRO A 27 12.94 0.96 -16.36
N PHE A 28 12.44 1.63 -15.32
CA PHE A 28 12.60 3.08 -15.13
C PHE A 28 14.05 3.49 -15.06
N ARG A 29 14.83 2.83 -14.20
CA ARG A 29 16.24 3.17 -13.98
C ARG A 29 17.04 2.96 -15.25
N ALA A 30 16.79 1.89 -15.99
CA ALA A 30 17.41 1.66 -17.29
C ALA A 30 17.10 2.78 -18.28
N ALA A 31 15.84 3.22 -18.38
CA ALA A 31 15.47 4.32 -19.25
C ALA A 31 16.15 5.64 -18.84
N MET A 32 16.22 5.94 -17.54
CA MET A 32 16.96 7.11 -17.04
C MET A 32 18.46 7.02 -17.34
N GLU A 33 19.10 5.88 -17.11
CA GLU A 33 20.54 5.69 -17.31
C GLU A 33 20.92 5.71 -18.80
N LEU A 34 20.12 5.08 -19.68
CA LEU A 34 20.41 5.00 -21.11
C LEU A 34 20.08 6.29 -21.87
N LEU A 35 19.01 6.99 -21.48
CA LEU A 35 18.56 8.18 -22.20
C LEU A 35 19.15 9.46 -21.62
N GLY A 36 19.56 9.48 -20.35
CA GLY A 36 20.16 10.63 -19.68
C GLY A 36 19.27 11.87 -19.81
N SER A 37 19.82 12.96 -20.35
CA SER A 37 19.07 14.20 -20.61
C SER A 37 17.94 14.06 -21.63
N ASN A 38 17.92 12.99 -22.44
CA ASN A 38 16.83 12.68 -23.37
C ASN A 38 15.70 11.88 -22.72
N PHE A 39 15.80 11.57 -21.43
CA PHE A 39 14.70 10.96 -20.69
C PHE A 39 13.58 11.97 -20.49
N VAL A 40 12.47 11.77 -21.20
CA VAL A 40 11.27 12.60 -21.08
C VAL A 40 10.05 11.69 -21.05
N MET A 41 9.22 11.79 -20.01
CA MET A 41 7.90 11.15 -19.92
C MET A 41 6.80 12.21 -19.92
N GLY A 42 5.67 11.90 -20.56
CA GLY A 42 4.54 12.82 -20.68
C GLY A 42 4.58 13.65 -21.97
N VAL A 43 4.35 14.96 -21.87
CA VAL A 43 4.32 15.83 -23.06
C VAL A 43 5.72 15.90 -23.68
N GLY A 44 5.83 15.53 -24.96
CA GLY A 44 7.13 15.43 -25.64
C GLY A 44 7.91 14.15 -25.32
N GLU A 45 7.20 13.09 -24.90
CA GLU A 45 7.77 11.77 -24.56
C GLU A 45 8.79 11.30 -25.61
N ASN A 46 9.95 10.88 -25.12
CA ASN A 46 10.91 10.20 -25.96
C ASN A 46 10.42 8.76 -26.22
N PRO A 47 10.15 8.35 -27.47
CA PRO A 47 9.62 7.03 -27.78
C PRO A 47 10.55 5.89 -27.33
N ASP A 48 11.83 6.16 -27.14
CA ASP A 48 12.77 5.16 -26.61
C ASP A 48 12.49 4.81 -25.14
N VAL A 49 11.83 5.69 -24.36
CA VAL A 49 11.37 5.33 -23.01
C VAL A 49 10.42 4.15 -23.09
N LYS A 50 9.34 4.27 -23.89
CA LYS A 50 8.39 3.19 -24.10
C LYS A 50 9.05 1.93 -24.66
N ARG A 51 9.96 2.06 -25.65
CA ARG A 51 10.66 0.91 -26.23
C ARG A 51 11.53 0.16 -25.20
N ILE A 52 12.19 0.88 -24.28
CA ILE A 52 12.95 0.26 -23.18
C ILE A 52 11.99 -0.46 -22.23
N MET A 53 10.86 0.15 -21.86
CA MET A 53 9.86 -0.48 -20.99
C MET A 53 9.27 -1.75 -21.60
N ASP A 54 8.94 -1.71 -22.89
CA ASP A 54 8.40 -2.86 -23.63
C ASP A 54 9.44 -3.98 -23.73
N ALA A 55 10.72 -3.64 -23.93
CA ALA A 55 11.81 -4.61 -23.94
C ALA A 55 12.01 -5.29 -22.57
N TYR A 56 11.95 -4.53 -21.47
CA TYR A 56 11.98 -5.10 -20.13
C TYR A 56 10.77 -6.00 -19.86
N THR A 57 9.59 -5.59 -20.30
CA THR A 57 8.36 -6.41 -20.18
C THR A 57 8.48 -7.72 -20.93
N ALA A 58 9.11 -7.73 -22.11
CA ALA A 58 9.38 -8.95 -22.87
C ALA A 58 10.43 -9.85 -22.18
N MET A 59 11.42 -9.27 -21.52
CA MET A 59 12.43 -10.02 -20.75
C MET A 59 11.87 -10.60 -19.45
N MET A 60 10.98 -9.86 -18.79
CA MET A 60 10.45 -10.14 -17.45
C MET A 60 8.96 -9.78 -17.38
N PRO A 61 8.07 -10.64 -17.88
CA PRO A 61 6.63 -10.35 -17.95
C PRO A 61 6.00 -10.00 -16.59
N GLU A 62 6.56 -10.51 -15.50
CA GLU A 62 6.09 -10.30 -14.12
C GLU A 62 6.12 -8.81 -13.72
N VAL A 63 6.98 -8.01 -14.35
CA VAL A 63 7.12 -6.58 -14.09
C VAL A 63 5.80 -5.84 -14.32
N THR A 64 4.99 -6.29 -15.29
CA THR A 64 3.68 -5.71 -15.64
C THR A 64 2.70 -5.66 -14.47
N THR A 65 2.88 -6.51 -13.45
CA THR A 65 1.99 -6.62 -12.28
C THR A 65 2.29 -5.59 -11.18
N SER A 66 3.39 -4.84 -11.31
CA SER A 66 3.88 -3.91 -10.28
C SER A 66 4.51 -2.64 -10.84
N TRP A 67 4.73 -2.57 -12.16
CA TRP A 67 5.29 -1.45 -12.87
C TRP A 67 4.22 -0.67 -13.67
N PRO A 68 4.24 0.68 -13.66
CA PRO A 68 4.97 1.58 -12.76
C PRO A 68 4.24 1.75 -11.44
N GLY A 69 4.79 1.25 -10.34
CA GLY A 69 4.15 1.28 -9.02
C GLY A 69 5.00 1.99 -7.97
N ALA A 70 4.45 3.04 -7.37
CA ALA A 70 4.99 3.70 -6.18
C ALA A 70 4.51 3.04 -4.88
N GLY A 71 3.38 2.33 -4.90
CA GLY A 71 2.79 1.64 -3.76
C GLY A 71 1.96 0.43 -4.20
N ILE A 72 1.80 -0.54 -3.30
CA ILE A 72 0.90 -1.69 -3.50
C ILE A 72 -0.05 -1.75 -2.31
N GLY A 73 -1.32 -1.99 -2.60
CA GLY A 73 -2.38 -2.20 -1.61
C GLY A 73 -3.45 -3.09 -2.21
N PHE A 74 -4.65 -3.00 -1.65
CA PHE A 74 -5.79 -3.77 -2.17
C PHE A 74 -7.12 -3.07 -1.89
N ALA A 75 -8.12 -3.45 -2.67
CA ALA A 75 -9.53 -3.17 -2.42
C ALA A 75 -10.34 -4.46 -2.52
N ALA A 76 -11.59 -4.43 -2.06
CA ALA A 76 -12.47 -5.59 -2.14
C ALA A 76 -13.89 -5.25 -2.60
N SER A 77 -14.51 -6.24 -3.25
CA SER A 77 -15.95 -6.32 -3.51
C SER A 77 -16.46 -7.54 -2.76
N VAL A 78 -17.03 -7.30 -1.57
CA VAL A 78 -17.34 -8.33 -0.58
C VAL A 78 -16.07 -9.10 -0.19
N ASP A 79 -15.87 -10.35 -0.63
CA ASP A 79 -14.71 -11.18 -0.32
C ASP A 79 -13.77 -11.40 -1.52
N GLN A 80 -14.08 -10.76 -2.65
CA GLN A 80 -13.22 -10.71 -3.82
C GLN A 80 -12.21 -9.58 -3.66
N VAL A 81 -10.93 -9.92 -3.58
CA VAL A 81 -9.84 -8.95 -3.38
C VAL A 81 -9.17 -8.67 -4.70
N ARG A 82 -8.94 -7.39 -4.98
CA ARG A 82 -8.13 -6.94 -6.11
C ARG A 82 -6.89 -6.23 -5.58
N LYS A 83 -5.72 -6.67 -6.03
CA LYS A 83 -4.45 -5.96 -5.81
C LYS A 83 -4.52 -4.60 -6.53
N LEU A 84 -4.07 -3.56 -5.84
CA LEU A 84 -3.92 -2.21 -6.36
C LEU A 84 -2.44 -1.89 -6.49
N THR A 85 -2.06 -1.22 -7.58
CA THR A 85 -0.72 -0.69 -7.78
C THR A 85 -0.86 0.82 -7.94
N PHE A 86 -0.45 1.57 -6.92
CA PHE A 86 -0.49 3.02 -6.96
C PHE A 86 0.57 3.53 -7.94
N PRO A 87 0.19 4.27 -9.00
CA PRO A 87 1.11 4.61 -10.06
C PRO A 87 2.11 5.69 -9.66
N VAL A 88 3.23 5.75 -10.37
CA VAL A 88 4.09 6.95 -10.36
C VAL A 88 3.42 8.00 -11.27
N VAL A 89 3.03 9.13 -10.69
CA VAL A 89 2.35 10.22 -11.41
C VAL A 89 3.27 11.44 -11.46
N PHE A 90 3.45 12.01 -12.66
CA PHE A 90 4.16 13.28 -12.85
C PHE A 90 3.15 14.38 -13.20
N GLY A 91 3.25 15.51 -12.49
CA GLY A 91 2.36 16.66 -12.67
C GLY A 91 0.99 16.50 -12.00
N GLU A 92 0.08 17.42 -12.32
CA GLU A 92 -1.29 17.39 -11.82
C GLU A 92 -2.16 16.48 -12.71
N ARG A 93 -2.51 15.31 -12.20
CA ARG A 93 -3.48 14.42 -12.86
C ARG A 93 -4.56 14.01 -11.87
N LEU A 94 -5.81 14.28 -12.24
CA LEU A 94 -6.98 13.80 -11.51
C LEU A 94 -7.23 12.33 -11.88
N LEU A 95 -6.73 11.41 -11.05
CA LEU A 95 -6.94 9.98 -11.25
C LEU A 95 -8.23 9.52 -10.59
N GLN A 96 -9.06 8.83 -11.36
CA GLN A 96 -10.30 8.24 -10.84
C GLN A 96 -10.01 6.94 -10.07
N PRO A 97 -10.84 6.55 -9.08
CA PRO A 97 -10.65 5.31 -8.33
C PRO A 97 -10.51 4.06 -9.20
N TRP A 98 -11.26 3.97 -10.31
CA TRP A 98 -11.20 2.85 -11.25
C TRP A 98 -9.88 2.79 -12.03
N GLU A 99 -9.27 3.94 -12.36
CA GLU A 99 -7.95 4.01 -13.00
C GLU A 99 -6.87 3.52 -12.03
N LEU A 100 -6.91 3.99 -10.77
CA LEU A 100 -5.97 3.59 -9.71
C LEU A 100 -6.06 2.11 -9.32
N SER A 101 -7.16 1.45 -9.68
CA SER A 101 -7.37 0.02 -9.46
C SER A 101 -7.17 -0.85 -10.69
N GLY A 102 -6.67 -0.25 -11.77
CA GLY A 102 -6.29 -0.94 -12.98
C GLY A 102 -7.46 -1.59 -13.71
N PHE A 103 -8.66 -1.01 -13.61
CA PHE A 103 -9.77 -1.39 -14.49
C PHE A 103 -9.62 -0.69 -15.85
N SER A 104 -10.07 -1.36 -16.91
CA SER A 104 -9.99 -0.83 -18.27
C SER A 104 -11.04 0.27 -18.51
N SER A 105 -12.12 0.26 -17.72
CA SER A 105 -13.19 1.26 -17.79
C SER A 105 -13.94 1.39 -16.46
N ALA A 106 -14.65 2.52 -16.30
CA ALA A 106 -15.56 2.72 -15.18
C ALA A 106 -16.71 1.70 -15.16
N GLU A 107 -17.12 1.17 -16.31
CA GLU A 107 -18.17 0.14 -16.39
C GLU A 107 -17.69 -1.20 -15.84
N GLU A 108 -16.47 -1.63 -16.20
CA GLU A 108 -15.83 -2.84 -15.66
C GLU A 108 -15.73 -2.74 -14.13
N TRP A 109 -15.30 -1.59 -13.64
CA TRP A 109 -15.22 -1.30 -12.21
C TRP A 109 -16.58 -1.36 -11.52
N ARG A 110 -17.61 -0.71 -12.07
CA ARG A 110 -18.98 -0.77 -11.51
C ARG A 110 -19.52 -2.20 -11.48
N ASN A 111 -19.27 -2.98 -12.54
CA ASN A 111 -19.67 -4.39 -12.59
C ASN A 111 -18.97 -5.21 -11.50
N TRP A 112 -17.67 -4.98 -11.27
CA TRP A 112 -16.93 -5.63 -10.19
C TRP A 112 -17.45 -5.21 -8.81
N CYS A 113 -17.82 -3.94 -8.64
CA CYS A 113 -18.54 -3.45 -7.46
C CYS A 113 -20.03 -3.89 -7.41
N ARG A 114 -20.48 -4.79 -8.29
CA ARG A 114 -21.84 -5.34 -8.33
C ARG A 114 -22.94 -4.29 -8.55
N GLN A 115 -22.58 -3.16 -9.19
CA GLN A 115 -23.44 -1.98 -9.32
C GLN A 115 -23.90 -1.41 -7.97
N ASP A 116 -23.25 -1.79 -6.87
CA ASP A 116 -23.55 -1.34 -5.52
C ASP A 116 -22.72 -0.09 -5.19
N ARG A 117 -23.42 1.02 -4.92
CA ARG A 117 -22.80 2.32 -4.63
C ARG A 117 -21.99 2.32 -3.33
N THR A 118 -22.36 1.50 -2.36
CA THR A 118 -21.65 1.35 -1.08
C THR A 118 -20.33 0.62 -1.32
N ILE A 119 -20.36 -0.52 -2.02
CA ILE A 119 -19.14 -1.27 -2.35
C ILE A 119 -18.17 -0.40 -3.17
N ALA A 120 -18.70 0.36 -4.14
CA ALA A 120 -17.89 1.30 -4.93
C ALA A 120 -17.27 2.41 -4.05
N GLY A 121 -18.02 2.92 -3.06
CA GLY A 121 -17.52 3.94 -2.14
C GLY A 121 -16.44 3.42 -1.19
N GLU A 122 -16.63 2.23 -0.61
CA GLU A 122 -15.62 1.57 0.23
C GLU A 122 -14.33 1.28 -0.54
N MET A 123 -14.47 0.85 -1.80
CA MET A 123 -13.34 0.65 -2.70
C MET A 123 -12.59 1.97 -2.96
N ALA A 124 -13.31 3.07 -3.20
CA ALA A 124 -12.71 4.38 -3.43
C ALA A 124 -11.95 4.89 -2.19
N LEU A 125 -12.49 4.67 -0.99
CA LEU A 125 -11.82 4.99 0.27
C LEU A 125 -10.59 4.09 0.53
N ALA A 126 -10.62 2.83 0.11
CA ALA A 126 -9.44 1.95 0.17
C ALA A 126 -8.31 2.44 -0.76
N VAL A 127 -8.66 2.99 -1.94
CA VAL A 127 -7.70 3.68 -2.82
C VAL A 127 -7.12 4.92 -2.13
N ALA A 128 -7.94 5.70 -1.42
CA ALA A 128 -7.45 6.84 -0.63
C ALA A 128 -6.50 6.42 0.49
N ASP A 129 -6.76 5.29 1.17
CA ASP A 129 -5.85 4.73 2.17
C ASP A 129 -4.49 4.37 1.56
N LEU A 130 -4.48 3.74 0.37
CA LEU A 130 -3.24 3.44 -0.33
C LEU A 130 -2.50 4.71 -0.79
N HIS A 131 -3.24 5.71 -1.28
CA HIS A 131 -2.69 7.01 -1.65
C HIS A 131 -1.99 7.67 -0.44
N ASP A 132 -2.70 7.81 0.68
CA ASP A 132 -2.21 8.53 1.86
C ASP A 132 -1.02 7.81 2.51
N LEU A 133 -1.04 6.48 2.52
CA LEU A 133 0.13 5.68 2.92
C LEU A 133 1.33 5.92 1.99
N THR A 134 1.11 5.90 0.68
CA THR A 134 2.21 6.00 -0.30
C THR A 134 2.82 7.40 -0.34
N MET A 135 1.97 8.42 -0.45
CA MET A 135 2.41 9.82 -0.50
C MET A 135 2.91 10.29 0.86
N GLY A 136 2.25 9.89 1.95
CA GLY A 136 2.70 10.20 3.30
C GLY A 136 4.11 9.65 3.58
N LEU A 137 4.40 8.41 3.16
CA LEU A 137 5.72 7.82 3.33
C LEU A 137 6.81 8.55 2.53
N ASN A 138 6.46 9.05 1.34
CA ASN A 138 7.36 9.88 0.52
C ASN A 138 7.67 11.21 1.20
N GLU A 139 6.65 11.90 1.75
CA GLU A 139 6.84 13.16 2.48
C GLU A 139 7.75 13.00 3.71
N VAL A 140 7.65 11.89 4.42
CA VAL A 140 8.40 11.67 5.67
C VAL A 140 9.75 10.98 5.48
N GLU A 141 10.14 10.60 4.25
CA GLU A 141 11.27 9.69 3.98
C GLU A 141 12.59 10.10 4.62
N HIS A 142 12.83 11.41 4.77
CA HIS A 142 14.07 11.98 5.32
C HIS A 142 13.96 12.39 6.80
N GLY A 143 12.86 12.04 7.48
CA GLY A 143 12.60 12.38 8.87
C GLY A 143 13.28 11.44 9.86
N ALA A 144 12.50 10.57 10.52
CA ALA A 144 12.99 9.65 11.56
C ALA A 144 13.30 8.24 11.00
N PRO A 145 14.57 7.84 10.77
CA PRO A 145 14.90 6.62 10.04
C PRO A 145 14.31 5.34 10.65
N ALA A 146 14.28 5.24 11.99
CA ALA A 146 13.72 4.08 12.66
C ALA A 146 12.19 3.93 12.46
N ALA A 147 11.46 5.05 12.41
CA ALA A 147 10.03 5.05 12.09
C ALA A 147 9.80 4.66 10.62
N ILE A 148 10.62 5.21 9.71
CA ILE A 148 10.57 4.90 8.29
C ILE A 148 10.82 3.41 8.02
N THR A 149 11.78 2.78 8.71
CA THR A 149 11.99 1.34 8.64
C THR A 149 10.73 0.57 9.02
N LEU A 150 10.05 0.96 10.10
CA LEU A 150 8.82 0.29 10.55
C LEU A 150 7.67 0.44 9.55
N TRP A 151 7.44 1.63 8.99
CA TRP A 151 6.44 1.80 7.94
C TRP A 151 6.77 1.05 6.65
N ARG A 152 8.04 1.00 6.24
CA ARG A 152 8.47 0.18 5.09
C ARG A 152 8.22 -1.31 5.33
N MET A 153 8.45 -1.80 6.55
CA MET A 153 8.09 -3.17 6.92
C MET A 153 6.57 -3.38 6.93
N ALA A 154 5.78 -2.42 7.42
CA ALA A 154 4.31 -2.48 7.37
C ALA A 154 3.81 -2.56 5.91
N ARG A 155 4.34 -1.70 5.03
CA ARG A 155 4.07 -1.72 3.59
C ARG A 155 4.44 -3.06 2.95
N SER A 156 5.59 -3.65 3.30
CA SER A 156 5.98 -4.98 2.82
C SER A 156 4.96 -6.06 3.22
N ASN A 157 4.37 -5.97 4.42
CA ASN A 157 3.32 -6.90 4.84
C ASN A 157 1.99 -6.63 4.10
N ILE A 158 1.67 -5.37 3.78
CA ILE A 158 0.54 -5.05 2.88
C ILE A 158 0.75 -5.67 1.51
N GLU A 159 1.97 -5.60 0.97
CA GLU A 159 2.37 -6.23 -0.29
C GLU A 159 2.14 -7.75 -0.25
N ASP A 160 2.56 -8.44 0.81
CA ASP A 160 2.32 -9.87 0.98
C ASP A 160 0.82 -10.21 0.98
N VAL A 161 0.01 -9.45 1.72
CA VAL A 161 -1.46 -9.60 1.74
C VAL A 161 -2.05 -9.35 0.36
N ALA A 162 -1.64 -8.27 -0.32
CA ALA A 162 -2.15 -7.89 -1.63
C ALA A 162 -1.85 -8.93 -2.72
N ASN A 163 -0.68 -9.58 -2.66
CA ASN A 163 -0.30 -10.60 -3.63
C ASN A 163 -0.92 -11.98 -3.31
N THR A 164 -1.21 -12.27 -2.03
CA THR A 164 -1.72 -13.58 -1.60
C THR A 164 -3.25 -13.66 -1.60
N MET A 165 -3.93 -12.63 -1.10
CA MET A 165 -5.39 -12.66 -0.92
C MET A 165 -6.21 -12.90 -2.19
N PRO A 166 -5.87 -12.34 -3.37
CA PRO A 166 -6.66 -12.56 -4.58
C PRO A 166 -6.73 -14.02 -5.02
N THR A 167 -5.72 -14.83 -4.70
CA THR A 167 -5.55 -16.18 -5.27
C THR A 167 -5.50 -17.30 -4.22
N THR A 168 -5.32 -16.98 -2.94
CA THR A 168 -5.17 -18.01 -1.91
C THR A 168 -6.46 -18.82 -1.68
N PHE A 169 -6.29 -20.13 -1.56
CA PHE A 169 -7.33 -21.05 -1.09
C PHE A 169 -7.55 -20.98 0.42
N SER A 170 -6.53 -20.57 1.19
CA SER A 170 -6.59 -20.42 2.64
C SER A 170 -6.18 -19.01 3.06
N HIS A 171 -7.12 -18.29 3.67
CA HIS A 171 -6.91 -16.94 4.19
C HIS A 171 -6.13 -16.90 5.52
N ASP A 172 -5.87 -18.05 6.16
CA ASP A 172 -5.13 -18.08 7.43
C ASP A 172 -3.68 -17.60 7.28
N SER A 173 -3.08 -17.84 6.10
CA SER A 173 -1.69 -17.44 5.78
C SER A 173 -1.44 -15.94 5.86
N VAL A 174 -2.47 -15.11 5.67
CA VAL A 174 -2.33 -13.64 5.68
C VAL A 174 -2.66 -13.01 7.02
N ILE A 175 -3.14 -13.77 8.01
CA ILE A 175 -3.50 -13.25 9.34
C ILE A 175 -2.28 -12.65 10.03
N GLN A 176 -1.13 -13.33 9.96
CA GLN A 176 0.10 -12.82 10.56
C GLN A 176 0.56 -11.51 9.90
N PRO A 177 0.69 -11.42 8.56
CA PRO A 177 0.95 -10.15 7.89
C PRO A 177 -0.04 -9.04 8.27
N ILE A 178 -1.36 -9.32 8.32
CA ILE A 178 -2.39 -8.35 8.72
C ILE A 178 -2.10 -7.78 10.12
N CYS A 179 -1.84 -8.63 11.12
CA CYS A 179 -1.50 -8.17 12.46
C CYS A 179 -0.19 -7.37 12.50
N MET A 180 0.80 -7.76 11.69
CA MET A 180 2.08 -7.03 11.59
C MET A 180 1.90 -5.63 11.00
N VAL A 181 1.02 -5.44 10.01
CA VAL A 181 0.72 -4.10 9.46
C VAL A 181 0.25 -3.17 10.57
N ALA A 182 -0.71 -3.60 11.39
CA ALA A 182 -1.23 -2.79 12.49
C ALA A 182 -0.15 -2.49 13.53
N GLU A 183 0.58 -3.50 13.99
CA GLU A 183 1.64 -3.35 14.99
C GLU A 183 2.74 -2.37 14.54
N LEU A 184 3.28 -2.59 13.35
CA LEU A 184 4.41 -1.83 12.83
C LEU A 184 4.02 -0.39 12.53
N SER A 185 2.82 -0.14 12.00
CA SER A 185 2.35 1.20 11.69
C SER A 185 2.13 2.05 12.94
N MET A 186 1.51 1.48 13.99
CA MET A 186 1.32 2.19 15.26
C MET A 186 2.65 2.45 15.96
N LYS A 187 3.58 1.49 15.92
CA LYS A 187 4.94 1.68 16.44
C LYS A 187 5.69 2.76 15.67
N ALA A 188 5.57 2.80 14.35
CA ALA A 188 6.24 3.80 13.53
C ALA A 188 5.82 5.22 13.92
N ALA A 189 4.51 5.47 14.08
CA ALA A 189 4.00 6.75 14.55
C ALA A 189 4.53 7.12 15.96
N LEU A 190 4.56 6.16 16.90
CA LEU A 190 5.13 6.39 18.23
C LEU A 190 6.64 6.68 18.19
N VAL A 191 7.39 5.96 17.37
CA VAL A 191 8.84 6.17 17.19
C VAL A 191 9.11 7.53 16.55
N TRP A 192 8.28 7.95 15.61
CA TRP A 192 8.36 9.28 15.02
C TRP A 192 8.24 10.37 16.08
N ASP A 193 7.40 10.15 17.10
CA ASP A 193 7.22 11.03 18.25
C ASP A 193 8.27 10.85 19.37
N GLY A 194 9.35 10.12 19.08
CA GLY A 194 10.51 10.01 19.98
C GLY A 194 10.45 8.83 20.96
N VAL A 195 9.49 7.92 20.84
CA VAL A 195 9.52 6.66 21.61
C VAL A 195 10.70 5.80 21.16
N ASP A 196 11.55 5.38 22.11
CA ASP A 196 12.67 4.49 21.82
C ASP A 196 12.19 3.17 21.17
N PRO A 197 12.61 2.85 19.94
CA PRO A 197 12.27 1.60 19.26
C PRO A 197 12.64 0.34 20.07
N GLN A 198 13.71 0.39 20.89
CA GLN A 198 14.14 -0.76 21.69
C GLN A 198 13.18 -1.04 22.85
N SER A 199 12.38 -0.06 23.29
CA SER A 199 11.38 -0.24 24.34
C SER A 199 10.33 -1.31 23.98
N PHE A 200 9.99 -1.46 22.69
CA PHE A 200 9.04 -2.46 22.22
C PHE A 200 9.58 -3.90 22.25
N ARG A 201 10.90 -4.10 22.30
CA ARG A 201 11.52 -5.43 22.37
C ARG A 201 11.60 -5.97 23.79
N ARG A 202 11.66 -5.07 24.78
CA ARG A 202 11.96 -5.39 26.17
C ARG A 202 10.71 -5.57 27.04
N GLY A 203 9.54 -5.16 26.58
CA GLY A 203 8.28 -5.21 27.34
C GLY A 203 7.27 -6.20 26.76
N LYS A 204 6.51 -6.87 27.65
CA LYS A 204 5.34 -7.70 27.27
C LYS A 204 4.29 -6.92 26.47
N ASP A 205 4.26 -5.61 26.69
CA ASP A 205 3.35 -4.66 26.06
C ASP A 205 3.74 -4.25 24.63
N GLY A 206 4.94 -4.62 24.19
CA GLY A 206 5.43 -4.30 22.86
C GLY A 206 4.60 -4.88 21.71
N HIS A 207 3.82 -5.93 21.96
CA HIS A 207 2.93 -6.58 20.98
C HIS A 207 1.44 -6.40 21.32
N ASN A 208 1.12 -5.62 22.35
CA ASN A 208 -0.26 -5.37 22.75
C ASN A 208 -0.86 -4.27 21.86
N LEU A 209 -1.56 -4.69 20.81
CA LEU A 209 -2.14 -3.78 19.81
C LEU A 209 -3.10 -2.75 20.44
N SER A 210 -3.91 -3.15 21.43
CA SER A 210 -4.84 -2.24 22.10
C SER A 210 -4.10 -1.13 22.84
N LEU A 211 -3.02 -1.48 23.55
CA LEU A 211 -2.19 -0.51 24.24
C LEU A 211 -1.42 0.39 23.25
N LEU A 212 -0.93 -0.15 22.13
CA LEU A 212 -0.30 0.64 21.08
C LEU A 212 -1.27 1.66 20.48
N ALA A 213 -2.51 1.26 20.18
CA ALA A 213 -3.55 2.15 19.66
C ALA A 213 -3.88 3.29 20.65
N LEU A 214 -4.06 2.96 21.93
CA LEU A 214 -4.31 3.95 22.98
C LEU A 214 -3.14 4.92 23.14
N ARG A 215 -1.90 4.42 23.14
CA ARG A 215 -0.70 5.26 23.23
C ARG A 215 -0.55 6.18 22.03
N MET A 216 -0.79 5.66 20.82
CA MET A 216 -0.74 6.46 19.59
C MET A 216 -1.78 7.59 19.63
N ALA A 217 -3.03 7.27 20.01
CA ALA A 217 -4.10 8.26 20.17
C ALA A 217 -3.78 9.30 21.26
N GLY A 218 -3.19 8.89 22.38
CA GLY A 218 -2.79 9.81 23.44
C GLY A 218 -1.60 10.71 23.09
N THR A 219 -0.70 10.24 22.22
CA THR A 219 0.49 11.00 21.79
C THR A 219 0.14 12.01 20.70
N ARG A 220 -0.65 11.58 19.69
CA ARG A 220 -1.17 12.43 18.62
C ARG A 220 -2.64 12.08 18.36
N PRO A 221 -3.60 12.75 19.01
CA PRO A 221 -5.02 12.53 18.76
C PRO A 221 -5.38 12.76 17.28
N HIS A 222 -6.31 11.98 16.74
CA HIS A 222 -6.76 12.10 15.35
C HIS A 222 -8.19 11.62 15.17
N ARG A 223 -8.88 12.10 14.13
CA ARG A 223 -10.25 11.69 13.81
C ARG A 223 -10.42 10.17 13.62
N ASP A 224 -9.34 9.51 13.22
CA ASP A 224 -9.32 8.08 12.91
C ASP A 224 -9.25 7.19 14.16
N ASP A 225 -9.03 7.74 15.37
CA ASP A 225 -8.77 6.97 16.60
C ASP A 225 -9.86 5.92 16.90
N ALA A 226 -11.13 6.29 16.78
CA ALA A 226 -12.24 5.37 17.04
C ALA A 226 -12.23 4.17 16.07
N ARG A 227 -11.92 4.41 14.79
CA ARG A 227 -11.85 3.35 13.78
C ARG A 227 -10.61 2.48 13.96
N VAL A 228 -9.46 3.08 14.30
CA VAL A 228 -8.25 2.32 14.64
C VAL A 228 -8.54 1.37 15.81
N GLN A 229 -9.18 1.86 16.88
CA GLN A 229 -9.54 1.03 18.03
C GLN A 229 -10.51 -0.10 17.65
N ALA A 230 -11.52 0.18 16.83
CA ALA A 230 -12.48 -0.82 16.36
C ALA A 230 -11.81 -1.94 15.54
N VAL A 231 -10.89 -1.59 14.64
CA VAL A 231 -10.11 -2.58 13.87
C VAL A 231 -9.20 -3.39 14.78
N VAL A 232 -8.47 -2.73 15.70
CA VAL A 232 -7.57 -3.40 16.64
C VAL A 232 -8.31 -4.38 17.55
N ALA A 233 -9.50 -4.02 18.03
CA ALA A 233 -10.33 -4.90 18.86
C ALA A 233 -10.83 -6.14 18.10
N ALA A 234 -10.89 -6.10 16.78
CA ALA A 234 -11.32 -7.20 15.93
C ALA A 234 -10.16 -8.11 15.47
N LEU A 235 -8.90 -7.71 15.67
CA LEU A 235 -7.74 -8.51 15.27
C LEU A 235 -7.58 -9.72 16.20
N PRO A 236 -7.28 -10.91 15.65
CA PRO A 236 -7.03 -12.09 16.46
C PRO A 236 -5.70 -11.97 17.23
N PRO A 237 -5.52 -12.69 18.36
CA PRO A 237 -4.27 -12.73 19.08
C PRO A 237 -3.11 -13.23 18.19
N TYR A 238 -2.12 -12.36 17.97
CA TYR A 238 -1.00 -12.56 17.04
C TYR A 238 -0.24 -13.89 17.23
N VAL A 239 0.01 -14.29 18.48
CA VAL A 239 0.81 -15.49 18.80
C VAL A 239 -0.02 -16.76 18.68
N GLU A 240 -1.28 -16.73 19.11
CA GLU A 240 -2.14 -17.91 19.14
C GLU A 240 -2.58 -18.33 17.74
N SER A 241 -2.79 -17.36 16.83
CA SER A 241 -3.20 -17.62 15.44
C SER A 241 -2.17 -18.38 14.62
N ARG A 242 -0.93 -18.56 15.13
CA ARG A 242 0.11 -19.39 14.49
C ARG A 242 -0.07 -20.88 14.75
N TYR A 243 -0.70 -21.23 15.86
CA TYR A 243 -0.80 -22.61 16.33
C TYR A 243 -2.19 -23.20 16.11
N LYS A 244 -3.19 -22.36 15.79
CA LYS A 244 -4.56 -22.78 15.47
C LYS A 244 -5.17 -21.83 14.42
N PRO A 245 -5.99 -22.34 13.48
CA PRO A 245 -6.79 -21.50 12.60
C PRO A 245 -7.57 -20.46 13.41
N ALA A 246 -7.61 -19.21 12.94
CA ALA A 246 -8.29 -18.14 13.66
C ALA A 246 -9.83 -18.31 13.68
N GLY A 247 -10.37 -19.26 12.90
CA GLY A 247 -11.81 -19.49 12.78
C GLY A 247 -12.57 -18.39 12.03
N LEU A 248 -11.84 -17.44 11.44
CA LEU A 248 -12.41 -16.35 10.65
C LEU A 248 -12.84 -16.86 9.29
N LYS A 249 -13.94 -16.31 8.77
CA LYS A 249 -14.35 -16.48 7.37
C LYS A 249 -13.54 -15.56 6.48
N ARG A 250 -13.40 -15.91 5.21
CA ARG A 250 -12.69 -15.09 4.21
C ARG A 250 -13.13 -13.62 4.22
N LEU A 251 -14.44 -13.36 4.25
CA LEU A 251 -14.98 -11.99 4.32
C LEU A 251 -14.47 -11.20 5.54
N GLN A 252 -14.38 -11.85 6.71
CA GLN A 252 -13.86 -11.22 7.92
C GLN A 252 -12.36 -10.90 7.77
N VAL A 253 -11.60 -11.80 7.14
CA VAL A 253 -10.18 -11.58 6.86
C VAL A 253 -9.98 -10.44 5.86
N VAL A 254 -10.81 -10.34 4.83
CA VAL A 254 -10.81 -9.20 3.89
C VAL A 254 -11.08 -7.89 4.61
N LYS A 255 -12.09 -7.85 5.48
CA LYS A 255 -12.39 -6.66 6.28
C LYS A 255 -11.24 -6.26 7.21
N LEU A 256 -10.61 -7.23 7.89
CA LEU A 256 -9.42 -6.96 8.70
C LEU A 256 -8.26 -6.44 7.86
N ALA A 257 -8.03 -7.03 6.69
CA ALA A 257 -6.99 -6.58 5.76
C ALA A 257 -7.21 -5.11 5.38
N LEU A 258 -8.43 -4.73 4.97
CA LEU A 258 -8.76 -3.33 4.66
C LEU A 258 -8.65 -2.43 5.89
N GLY A 259 -9.03 -2.93 7.06
CA GLY A 259 -8.89 -2.24 8.33
C GLY A 259 -7.44 -1.91 8.68
N VAL A 260 -6.50 -2.83 8.46
CA VAL A 260 -5.08 -2.59 8.77
C VAL A 260 -4.39 -1.73 7.70
N GLN A 261 -4.83 -1.79 6.43
CA GLN A 261 -4.42 -0.81 5.40
C GLN A 261 -4.85 0.61 5.83
N PHE A 262 -6.07 0.76 6.35
CA PHE A 262 -6.53 2.01 6.95
C PHE A 262 -5.67 2.43 8.16
N ILE A 263 -5.32 1.52 9.08
CA ILE A 263 -4.42 1.85 10.22
C ILE A 263 -3.08 2.35 9.72
N ALA A 264 -2.49 1.72 8.70
CA ALA A 264 -1.23 2.14 8.11
C ALA A 264 -1.33 3.56 7.55
N ALA A 265 -2.37 3.87 6.77
CA ALA A 265 -2.64 5.21 6.27
C ALA A 265 -2.86 6.23 7.39
N SER A 266 -3.76 5.93 8.35
CA SER A 266 -4.06 6.77 9.53
C SER A 266 -2.82 7.08 10.35
N SER A 267 -1.87 6.15 10.46
CA SER A 267 -0.62 6.38 11.20
C SER A 267 0.25 7.47 10.56
N LEU A 268 0.22 7.59 9.22
CA LEU A 268 0.91 8.63 8.46
C LEU A 268 0.12 9.93 8.37
N ARG A 269 -1.22 9.90 8.25
CA ARG A 269 -2.08 11.11 8.24
C ARG A 269 -1.89 12.02 9.46
N ARG A 270 -1.42 11.46 10.58
CA ARG A 270 -1.07 12.22 11.80
C ARG A 270 0.18 13.07 11.67
N ILE A 271 0.95 12.88 10.60
CA ILE A 271 2.34 13.34 10.48
C ILE A 271 2.56 14.02 9.13
N ALA A 272 2.12 13.37 8.04
CA ALA A 272 2.18 13.88 6.68
C ALA A 272 0.97 14.75 6.35
N SER A 273 1.07 15.50 5.25
CA SER A 273 0.00 16.34 4.71
C SER A 273 -0.94 15.57 3.76
N ALA A 274 -0.49 14.44 3.20
CA ALA A 274 -1.32 13.57 2.37
C ALA A 274 -2.54 13.03 3.12
N ASP A 275 -3.73 13.50 2.72
CA ASP A 275 -5.01 13.10 3.30
C ASP A 275 -6.16 13.20 2.28
N LEU A 276 -6.08 12.39 1.23
CA LEU A 276 -7.13 12.25 0.23
C LEU A 276 -8.41 11.68 0.85
N ALA A 277 -8.28 10.83 1.88
CA ALA A 277 -9.45 10.29 2.57
C ALA A 277 -10.31 11.39 3.20
N LEU A 278 -9.72 12.41 3.83
CA LEU A 278 -10.50 13.52 4.38
C LEU A 278 -11.32 14.25 3.31
N GLN A 279 -10.73 14.45 2.12
CA GLN A 279 -11.43 15.10 1.01
C GLN A 279 -12.64 14.27 0.58
N MET A 280 -12.42 12.98 0.33
CA MET A 280 -13.47 12.05 -0.12
C MET A 280 -14.56 11.79 0.95
N GLU A 281 -14.20 11.85 2.23
CA GLU A 281 -15.14 11.71 3.37
C GLU A 281 -16.08 12.91 3.50
N ASN A 282 -15.66 14.08 3.02
CA ASN A 282 -16.45 15.33 3.04
C ASN A 282 -17.31 15.53 1.79
N ASP A 283 -17.09 14.74 0.74
CA ASP A 283 -17.89 14.78 -0.50
C ASP A 283 -19.23 14.05 -0.36
N ASP A 284 -20.18 14.33 -1.26
CA ASP A 284 -21.46 13.59 -1.34
C ASP A 284 -21.26 12.09 -1.67
N TRP A 285 -20.13 11.75 -2.29
CA TRP A 285 -19.70 10.40 -2.59
C TRP A 285 -18.17 10.36 -2.69
N PRO A 286 -17.47 9.36 -2.11
CA PRO A 286 -18.00 8.21 -1.36
C PRO A 286 -18.63 8.57 -0.01
N GLY A 287 -18.35 9.77 0.50
CA GLY A 287 -18.87 10.28 1.76
C GLY A 287 -18.25 9.61 2.99
N PRO A 288 -18.83 9.83 4.18
CA PRO A 288 -18.27 9.35 5.44
C PRO A 288 -18.10 7.83 5.47
N ARG A 289 -16.98 7.37 6.05
CA ARG A 289 -16.74 5.94 6.26
C ARG A 289 -17.83 5.32 7.12
N GLN A 290 -18.33 4.17 6.71
CA GLN A 290 -19.20 3.35 7.57
C GLN A 290 -18.44 2.86 8.80
N THR A 291 -19.12 2.74 9.94
CA THR A 291 -18.54 2.16 11.16
C THR A 291 -17.94 0.78 10.88
N PHE A 292 -16.73 0.53 11.37
CA PHE A 292 -16.08 -0.76 11.17
C PHE A 292 -16.81 -1.86 11.95
N VAL A 293 -17.26 -2.90 11.24
CA VAL A 293 -17.92 -4.09 11.81
C VAL A 293 -17.35 -5.33 11.14
N LEU A 294 -16.83 -6.27 11.93
CA LEU A 294 -16.25 -7.53 11.45
C LEU A 294 -17.32 -8.49 10.90
#